data_AF-B7PF47-F1
#
_entry.id   AF-B7PF47-F1
#
_cell.length_a   1.000
_cell.length_b   1.000
_cell.length_c   1.000
_cell.angle_alpha   90.00
_cell.angle_beta   90.00
_cell.angle_gamma   90.00
#
_symmetry.space_group_name_H-M   'P 1'
#
loop_
_entity.id
_entity.type
_entity.pdbx_description
1 polymer ?
#
loop_
_entity_poly.entity_id
_entity_poly.type
_entity_poly.pdbx_seq_one_letter_code
_entity_poly.pdbx_strand_id
1 'polypeptide(L)'
;MVIAIMNICVLICRVACGAVWPDRNCGRRQLKSRPRIVGGRPAEAREFPWIVSIQWAQDSHSCGGSIISADVVLTAAHCLGNCVNGSDVTPHTVDRFIPCRSSNVYVSMARTTD
;
A
#
# COMPACT_ATOMS: atom_id res chain seq x y z
N MET A 1 47.21 -4.89 -15.90
CA MET A 1 45.94 -5.44 -16.45
C MET A 1 45.00 -5.96 -15.36
N VAL A 2 45.46 -6.79 -14.41
CA VAL A 2 44.58 -7.42 -13.40
C VAL A 2 43.88 -6.41 -12.47
N ILE A 3 44.57 -5.35 -12.05
CA ILE A 3 44.01 -4.28 -11.18
C ILE A 3 42.91 -3.48 -11.92
N ALA A 4 43.06 -3.26 -13.23
CA ALA A 4 42.06 -2.58 -14.04
C ALA A 4 40.77 -3.41 -14.16
N ILE A 5 40.90 -4.73 -14.30
CA ILE A 5 39.76 -5.66 -14.35
C ILE A 5 39.01 -5.67 -13.01
N MET A 6 39.72 -5.68 -11.86
CA MET A 6 39.08 -5.61 -10.55
C MET A 6 38.30 -4.31 -10.34
N ASN A 7 38.86 -3.15 -10.74
CA ASN A 7 38.18 -1.86 -10.62
C ASN A 7 36.96 -1.76 -11.53
N ILE A 8 37.04 -2.30 -12.75
CA ILE A 8 35.92 -2.37 -13.70
C ILE A 8 34.83 -3.30 -13.15
N CYS A 9 35.17 -4.47 -12.62
CA CYS A 9 34.21 -5.38 -11.99
C CYS A 9 33.51 -4.75 -10.78
N VAL A 10 34.23 -3.99 -9.94
CA VAL A 10 33.62 -3.28 -8.80
C VAL A 10 32.70 -2.14 -9.26
N LEU A 11 33.08 -1.40 -10.30
CA LEU A 11 32.23 -0.36 -10.90
C LEU A 11 30.95 -0.96 -11.50
N ILE A 12 31.09 -2.06 -12.24
CA ILE A 12 29.97 -2.80 -12.84
C ILE A 12 29.07 -3.37 -11.74
N CYS A 13 29.63 -3.89 -10.64
CA CYS A 13 28.84 -4.40 -9.52
C CYS A 13 28.06 -3.27 -8.80
N ARG A 14 28.64 -2.06 -8.68
CA ARG A 14 27.93 -0.89 -8.14
C ARG A 14 26.78 -0.40 -9.05
N VAL A 15 26.96 -0.48 -10.37
CA VAL A 15 25.93 -0.06 -11.34
C VAL A 15 24.85 -1.15 -11.53
N ALA A 16 25.25 -2.42 -11.59
CA ALA A 16 24.34 -3.56 -11.78
C ALA A 16 23.57 -3.92 -10.50
N CYS A 17 24.16 -3.75 -9.31
CA CYS A 17 23.46 -3.96 -8.03
C CYS A 17 22.68 -2.71 -7.56
N GLY A 18 22.87 -1.57 -8.24
CA GLY A 18 22.09 -0.34 -8.08
C GLY A 18 20.86 -0.23 -9.00
N ALA A 19 20.65 -1.21 -9.89
CA ALA A 19 19.49 -1.23 -10.78
C ALA A 19 18.25 -1.80 -10.07
N VAL A 20 17.36 -0.88 -9.67
CA VAL A 20 15.92 -1.10 -9.38
C VAL A 20 15.62 -2.30 -8.47
N TRP A 21 15.88 -2.14 -7.17
CA TRP A 21 15.16 -2.92 -6.17
C TRP A 21 13.75 -2.30 -5.99
N PRO A 22 12.67 -3.08 -5.87
CA PRO A 22 11.35 -2.54 -5.53
C PRO A 22 11.48 -1.72 -4.23
N ASP A 23 10.82 -0.56 -4.18
CA ASP A 23 10.94 0.43 -3.11
C ASP A 23 11.00 -0.20 -1.71
N ARG A 24 12.20 -0.32 -1.13
CA ARG A 24 12.41 -0.86 0.24
C ARG A 24 12.06 0.16 1.33
N ASN A 25 11.22 1.14 1.03
CA ASN A 25 10.89 2.29 1.89
C ASN A 25 9.43 2.27 2.38
N CYS A 26 8.88 1.10 2.69
CA CYS A 26 7.54 0.99 3.29
C CYS A 26 7.53 1.44 4.77
N GLY A 27 6.34 1.81 5.28
CA GLY A 27 6.12 2.12 6.70
C GLY A 27 6.87 3.33 7.26
N ARG A 28 7.59 4.09 6.42
CA ARG A 28 8.33 5.29 6.84
C ARG A 28 7.40 6.48 6.94
N ARG A 29 7.09 6.87 8.17
CA ARG A 29 6.46 8.14 8.52
C ARG A 29 7.39 8.95 9.40
N GLN A 30 7.37 10.27 9.25
CA GLN A 30 8.00 11.19 10.19
C GLN A 30 7.34 11.01 11.57
N LEU A 31 7.93 10.16 12.41
CA LEU A 31 7.50 9.92 13.78
C LEU A 31 7.91 11.12 14.63
N LYS A 32 7.07 12.16 14.68
CA LYS A 32 7.05 13.00 15.88
C LYS A 32 6.52 12.10 17.00
N SER A 33 7.25 11.94 18.10
CA SER A 33 6.79 11.23 19.30
C SER A 33 5.35 11.66 19.61
N ARG A 34 4.37 10.79 19.34
CA ARG A 34 2.97 11.05 19.67
C ARG A 34 2.56 10.09 20.79
N PRO A 35 2.05 10.61 21.92
CA PRO A 35 1.48 9.77 22.96
C PRO A 35 0.24 9.03 22.43
N ARG A 36 -0.28 8.11 23.26
CA ARG A 36 -1.52 7.36 23.01
C ARG A 36 -2.61 8.26 22.42
N ILE A 37 -3.22 7.82 21.32
CA ILE A 37 -4.34 8.54 20.69
C ILE A 37 -5.58 8.42 21.60
N VAL A 38 -5.99 9.51 22.21
CA VAL A 38 -7.26 9.66 22.95
C VAL A 38 -7.94 10.92 22.43
N GLY A 39 -9.16 10.80 21.88
CA GLY A 39 -9.85 11.90 21.19
C GLY A 39 -9.26 12.30 19.84
N GLY A 40 -7.97 11.99 19.59
CA GLY A 40 -7.30 12.12 18.31
C GLY A 40 -7.32 13.53 17.73
N ARG A 41 -6.88 13.62 16.47
CA ARG A 41 -7.07 14.81 15.64
C ARG A 41 -7.17 14.35 14.18
N PRO A 42 -7.81 15.14 13.31
CA PRO A 42 -7.70 14.92 11.88
C PRO A 42 -6.23 14.79 11.48
N ALA A 43 -5.95 13.76 10.68
CA ALA A 43 -4.63 13.55 10.12
C ALA A 43 -4.32 14.70 9.14
N GLU A 44 -3.04 15.03 8.97
CA GLU A 44 -2.62 15.88 7.84
C GLU A 44 -2.72 15.10 6.53
N ALA A 45 -2.90 15.80 5.41
CA ALA A 45 -2.92 15.17 4.10
C ALA A 45 -1.61 14.37 3.89
N ARG A 46 -1.75 13.09 3.52
CA ARG A 46 -0.64 12.14 3.34
C ARG A 46 0.20 11.86 4.59
N GLU A 47 -0.33 12.16 5.79
CA GLU A 47 0.35 11.82 7.05
C GLU A 47 0.47 10.29 7.28
N PHE A 48 -0.46 9.52 6.69
CA PHE A 48 -0.44 8.07 6.67
C PHE A 48 -0.66 7.60 5.21
N PRO A 49 0.40 7.61 4.38
CA PRO A 49 0.28 7.48 2.93
C PRO A 49 -0.17 6.08 2.46
N TRP A 50 -0.14 5.09 3.35
CA TRP A 50 -0.62 3.73 3.08
C TRP A 50 -2.11 3.55 3.37
N ILE A 51 -2.79 4.50 4.01
CA ILE A 51 -4.21 4.35 4.37
C ILE A 51 -5.10 4.64 3.16
N VAL A 52 -6.01 3.72 2.86
CA VAL A 52 -6.97 3.82 1.75
C VAL A 52 -8.41 3.75 2.27
N SER A 53 -9.31 4.37 1.50
CA SER A 53 -10.76 4.24 1.64
C SER A 53 -11.27 3.20 0.65
N ILE A 54 -12.01 2.23 1.18
CA ILE A 54 -12.74 1.21 0.43
C ILE A 54 -14.19 1.64 0.37
N GLN A 55 -14.81 1.51 -0.80
CA GLN A 55 -16.11 2.09 -1.11
C GLN A 55 -16.96 1.12 -1.95
N TRP A 56 -18.21 0.88 -1.54
CA TRP A 56 -19.18 0.10 -2.33
C TRP A 56 -19.92 0.94 -3.37
N ALA A 57 -19.98 2.26 -3.16
CA ALA A 57 -20.42 3.25 -4.13
C ALA A 57 -19.33 4.29 -4.29
N GLN A 58 -19.12 4.79 -5.51
CA GLN A 58 -18.07 5.76 -5.78
C GLN A 58 -18.21 7.00 -4.86
N ASP A 59 -17.09 7.41 -4.27
CA ASP A 59 -16.96 8.49 -3.29
C ASP A 59 -17.69 8.28 -1.95
N SER A 60 -18.10 7.05 -1.63
CA SER A 60 -18.78 6.71 -0.37
C SER A 60 -17.89 5.82 0.53
N HIS A 61 -17.25 6.43 1.54
CA HIS A 61 -16.41 5.69 2.49
C HIS A 61 -17.21 4.59 3.19
N SER A 62 -16.63 3.41 3.24
CA SER A 62 -17.27 2.22 3.80
C SER A 62 -16.35 1.46 4.74
N CYS A 63 -15.09 1.31 4.35
CA CYS A 63 -14.07 0.59 5.10
C CYS A 63 -12.67 1.18 4.87
N GLY A 64 -11.72 0.77 5.71
CA GLY A 64 -10.31 1.08 5.56
C GLY A 64 -9.49 -0.05 4.95
N GLY A 65 -8.28 0.29 4.48
CA GLY A 65 -7.26 -0.67 4.08
C GLY A 65 -5.85 -0.12 4.20
N SER A 66 -4.84 -0.94 3.90
CA SER A 66 -3.43 -0.56 3.90
C SER A 66 -2.72 -1.03 2.64
N ILE A 67 -2.00 -0.12 1.97
CA ILE A 67 -1.13 -0.46 0.83
C ILE A 67 0.08 -1.24 1.36
N ILE A 68 0.29 -2.47 0.89
CA ILE A 68 1.39 -3.35 1.31
C ILE A 68 2.42 -3.60 0.20
N SER A 69 2.04 -3.40 -1.06
CA SER A 69 2.93 -3.34 -2.22
C SER A 69 2.46 -2.26 -3.19
N ALA A 70 3.22 -2.00 -4.26
CA ALA A 70 2.85 -1.03 -5.30
C ALA A 70 1.43 -1.26 -5.84
N ASP A 71 1.00 -2.51 -5.79
CA ASP A 71 -0.23 -2.99 -6.36
C ASP A 71 -1.10 -3.80 -5.40
N VAL A 72 -0.89 -3.83 -4.08
CA VAL A 72 -1.74 -4.65 -3.19
C VAL A 72 -2.23 -3.84 -2.00
N VAL A 73 -3.53 -3.95 -1.72
CA VAL A 73 -4.19 -3.43 -0.53
C VAL A 73 -4.63 -4.57 0.38
N LEU A 74 -4.23 -4.50 1.65
CA LEU A 74 -4.73 -5.35 2.72
C LEU A 74 -5.96 -4.71 3.36
N THR A 75 -7.01 -5.50 3.59
CA THR A 75 -8.23 -5.07 4.31
C THR A 75 -8.82 -6.22 5.14
N ALA A 76 -9.86 -5.94 5.91
CA ALA A 76 -10.60 -6.95 6.66
C ALA A 76 -11.57 -7.71 5.75
N ALA A 77 -11.69 -9.04 5.95
CA ALA A 77 -12.61 -9.86 5.17
C ALA A 77 -14.07 -9.39 5.24
N HIS A 78 -14.52 -8.90 6.39
CA HIS A 78 -15.90 -8.40 6.56
C HIS A 78 -16.20 -7.14 5.73
N CYS A 79 -15.17 -6.35 5.37
CA CYS A 79 -15.31 -5.21 4.46
C CYS A 79 -15.63 -5.62 3.03
N LEU A 80 -15.53 -6.91 2.73
CA LEU A 80 -15.92 -7.47 1.46
C LEU A 80 -17.25 -8.22 1.58
N GLY A 81 -17.86 -8.36 2.76
CA GLY A 81 -19.16 -9.02 2.92
C GLY A 81 -19.22 -10.40 2.23
N ASN A 82 -20.14 -10.56 1.27
CA ASN A 82 -20.28 -11.77 0.44
C ASN A 82 -19.54 -11.68 -0.91
N CYS A 83 -18.69 -10.66 -1.10
CA CYS A 83 -17.89 -10.48 -2.30
C CYS A 83 -16.82 -11.55 -2.48
N VAL A 84 -16.33 -12.10 -1.38
CA VAL A 84 -15.31 -13.15 -1.33
C VAL A 84 -15.85 -14.26 -0.44
N ASN A 85 -15.77 -15.50 -0.89
CA ASN A 85 -15.96 -16.62 0.03
C ASN A 85 -14.69 -16.80 0.86
N GLY A 86 -14.77 -17.52 1.99
CA GLY A 86 -13.60 -17.80 2.82
C GLY A 86 -12.45 -18.51 2.09
N SER A 87 -12.70 -19.06 0.89
CA SER A 87 -11.73 -19.67 -0.02
C SER A 87 -10.99 -18.69 -0.92
N ASP A 88 -11.46 -17.45 -1.06
CA ASP A 88 -10.98 -16.50 -2.09
C ASP A 88 -9.97 -15.48 -1.52
N VAL A 89 -9.41 -15.73 -0.34
CA VAL A 89 -8.45 -14.83 0.33
C VAL A 89 -7.06 -14.97 -0.31
N THR A 90 -6.92 -14.48 -1.54
CA THR A 90 -5.62 -14.26 -2.20
C THR A 90 -5.31 -12.76 -2.26
N PRO A 91 -4.03 -12.35 -2.25
CA PRO A 91 -3.66 -10.96 -2.49
C PRO A 91 -4.22 -10.50 -3.86
N HIS A 92 -5.12 -9.52 -3.86
CA HIS A 92 -5.66 -8.93 -5.08
C HIS A 92 -4.88 -7.67 -5.44
N THR A 93 -4.62 -7.49 -6.74
CA THR A 93 -3.87 -6.34 -7.23
C THR A 93 -4.76 -5.09 -7.41
N VAL A 94 -4.26 -3.88 -7.13
CA VAL A 94 -4.99 -2.59 -7.09
C VAL A 94 -5.43 -2.09 -8.47
N ASP A 95 -4.88 -2.69 -9.52
CA ASP A 95 -5.17 -2.45 -10.92
C ASP A 95 -6.45 -3.16 -11.39
N ARG A 96 -7.11 -3.91 -10.50
CA ARG A 96 -8.43 -4.48 -10.75
C ARG A 96 -9.38 -4.16 -9.62
N PHE A 97 -10.53 -3.58 -9.96
CA PHE A 97 -11.77 -3.73 -9.22
C PHE A 97 -11.79 -5.11 -8.56
N ILE A 98 -12.03 -5.20 -7.24
CA ILE A 98 -12.37 -6.49 -6.64
C ILE A 98 -13.71 -6.84 -7.28
N PRO A 99 -13.78 -7.83 -8.19
CA PRO A 99 -15.05 -8.18 -8.81
C PRO A 99 -15.86 -8.90 -7.74
N CYS A 100 -16.70 -8.18 -6.99
CA CYS A 100 -17.67 -8.88 -6.18
C CYS A 100 -18.71 -9.47 -7.10
N ARG A 101 -19.21 -10.64 -6.70
CA ARG A 101 -20.37 -11.27 -7.33
C ARG A 101 -21.60 -10.34 -7.42
N SER A 102 -21.70 -9.33 -6.55
CA SER A 102 -22.85 -8.41 -6.50
C SER A 102 -22.58 -6.97 -6.98
N SER A 103 -21.34 -6.46 -6.92
CA SER A 103 -20.99 -5.05 -7.23
C SER A 103 -19.47 -4.87 -7.43
N ASN A 104 -19.06 -3.76 -8.02
CA ASN A 104 -17.65 -3.35 -8.00
C ASN A 104 -17.29 -2.69 -6.66
N VAL A 105 -16.08 -2.96 -6.15
CA VAL A 105 -15.50 -2.22 -5.02
C VAL A 105 -14.52 -1.17 -5.56
N TYR A 106 -14.65 0.06 -5.08
CA TYR A 106 -13.75 1.16 -5.40
C TYR A 106 -12.76 1.37 -4.27
N VAL A 107 -11.53 1.75 -4.63
CA VAL A 107 -10.45 2.06 -3.69
C VAL A 107 -9.89 3.43 -4.04
N SER A 108 -9.80 4.31 -3.04
CA SER A 108 -9.14 5.60 -3.15
C SER A 108 -8.18 5.83 -1.98
N MET A 109 -7.28 6.81 -2.10
CA MET A 109 -6.54 7.27 -0.93
C MET A 109 -7.53 7.83 0.11
N ALA A 110 -7.28 7.56 1.39
CA ALA A 110 -8.12 8.08 2.46
C ALA A 110 -7.94 9.60 2.62
N ARG A 111 -9.06 10.30 2.76
CA ARG A 111 -9.13 11.73 3.07
C ARG A 111 -9.31 11.92 4.57
N THR A 112 -9.02 13.13 5.03
CA THR A 112 -9.10 13.50 6.45
C THR A 112 -10.52 13.56 7.00
N THR A 113 -11.53 13.44 6.13
CA THR A 113 -12.97 13.57 6.42
C THR A 113 -13.77 12.32 6.04
N ASP A 114 -13.08 11.24 5.64
CA ASP A 114 -13.74 9.97 5.31
C ASP A 114 -14.22 9.24 6.58
#